data_AF-A0A919CNW2-F1
#
_entry.id   AF-A0A919CNW2-F1
#
_cell.length_a   1.000
_cell.length_b   1.000
_cell.length_c   1.000
_cell.angle_alpha   90.00
_cell.angle_beta   90.00
_cell.angle_gamma   90.00
#
_symmetry.space_group_name_H-M   'P 1'
#
loop_
_entity.id
_entity.type
_entity.pdbx_description
1 polymer ?
#
loop_
_entity_poly.entity_id
_entity_poly.type
_entity_poly.pdbx_seq_one_letter_code
_entity_poly.pdbx_strand_id
1 'polypeptide(L)'
;MSHTGSGGDGMDGRGGLWKRIRHWMSWGLHGAMTCEEFDRGLVDYLDGNLGPVAKRQIELHTVLCPHCHRYLRAYDRARRVAGEALREADEEALKTVPEDLVQAILAARRNGHEAAGDPG
;
A
#
# COMPACT_ATOMS: atom_id res chain seq x y z
N MET A 1 49.45 13.53 47.88
CA MET A 1 48.91 12.18 47.69
C MET A 1 48.11 12.19 46.41
N SER A 2 48.70 11.56 45.40
CA SER A 2 48.16 11.35 44.06
C SER A 2 47.06 10.29 44.08
N HIS A 3 46.02 10.43 43.26
CA HIS A 3 45.28 9.39 42.50
C HIS A 3 44.34 10.17 41.56
N THR A 4 44.55 10.35 40.25
CA THR A 4 44.56 9.43 39.09
C THR A 4 43.26 8.68 38.83
N GLY A 5 42.68 8.94 37.63
CA GLY A 5 41.80 8.05 36.86
C GLY A 5 40.33 8.08 37.27
N SER A 6 39.35 7.85 36.41
CA SER A 6 39.28 7.41 35.01
C SER A 6 37.78 7.51 34.68
N GLY A 7 37.33 8.10 33.58
CA GLY A 7 37.28 7.40 32.29
C GLY A 7 36.02 6.53 32.20
N GLY A 8 35.10 6.88 31.29
CA GLY A 8 34.05 5.96 30.88
C GLY A 8 32.79 6.57 30.26
N ASP A 9 32.91 7.42 29.24
CA ASP A 9 31.82 7.61 28.26
C ASP A 9 31.58 6.28 27.54
N GLY A 10 30.60 5.53 28.04
CA GLY A 10 30.19 4.24 27.50
C GLY A 10 29.38 4.44 26.23
N MET A 11 30.07 4.49 25.09
CA MET A 11 29.46 4.36 23.76
C MET A 11 28.70 3.03 23.65
N ASP A 12 27.40 3.15 23.58
CA ASP A 12 26.35 2.20 23.25
C ASP A 12 26.47 1.69 21.79
N GLY A 13 27.56 0.96 21.52
CA GLY A 13 27.94 0.40 20.22
C GLY A 13 27.08 -0.76 19.70
N ARG A 14 25.91 -1.04 20.29
CA ARG A 14 25.03 -2.15 19.86
C ARG A 14 23.91 -1.74 18.89
N GLY A 15 23.69 -0.44 18.67
CA GLY A 15 22.62 0.08 17.79
C GLY A 15 23.03 0.38 16.33
N GLY A 16 24.34 0.40 16.02
CA GLY A 16 24.85 0.89 14.73
C GLY A 16 24.85 -0.15 13.61
N LEU A 17 25.29 -1.38 13.92
CA LEU A 17 25.40 -2.45 12.92
C LEU A 17 24.01 -2.90 12.44
N TRP A 18 23.07 -3.11 13.37
CA TRP A 18 21.69 -3.49 13.04
C TRP A 18 20.94 -2.41 12.25
N LYS A 19 21.20 -1.11 12.49
CA LYS A 19 20.64 -0.01 11.68
C LYS A 19 21.19 -0.01 10.25
N ARG A 20 22.49 -0.28 10.07
CA ARG A 20 23.15 -0.32 8.76
C ARG A 20 22.78 -1.56 7.95
N ILE A 21 22.68 -2.72 8.60
CA ILE A 21 22.20 -3.96 7.99
C ILE A 21 20.72 -3.82 7.61
N ARG A 22 19.88 -3.25 8.49
CA ARG A 22 18.46 -2.96 8.17
C ARG A 22 18.31 -1.96 7.01
N HIS A 23 19.21 -0.99 6.88
CA HIS A 23 19.23 -0.05 5.76
C HIS A 23 19.63 -0.73 4.44
N TRP A 24 20.64 -1.60 4.46
CA TRP A 24 21.05 -2.41 3.30
C TRP A 24 19.97 -3.44 2.90
N MET A 25 19.34 -4.10 3.88
CA MET A 25 18.13 -4.92 3.65
C MET A 25 16.94 -4.08 3.16
N SER A 26 16.82 -2.81 3.55
CA SER A 26 15.80 -1.88 3.05
C SER A 26 15.95 -1.48 1.60
N TRP A 27 17.14 -1.63 1.02
CA TRP A 27 17.42 -1.27 -0.36
C TRP A 27 17.62 -2.47 -1.29
N GLY A 28 17.92 -3.67 -0.76
CA GLY A 28 18.18 -4.87 -1.57
C GLY A 28 17.26 -6.07 -1.35
N LEU A 29 16.41 -6.07 -0.33
CA LEU A 29 15.65 -7.29 0.04
C LEU A 29 14.26 -7.00 0.62
N HIS A 30 13.40 -6.32 -0.16
CA HIS A 30 11.94 -6.24 0.06
C HIS A 30 11.13 -6.86 -1.10
N GLY A 31 11.69 -7.85 -1.82
CA GLY A 31 10.96 -8.68 -2.78
C GLY A 31 10.79 -8.12 -4.21
N ALA A 32 11.72 -7.30 -4.69
CA ALA A 32 11.75 -6.67 -6.03
C ALA A 32 10.88 -5.42 -6.26
N MET A 33 10.38 -4.79 -5.19
CA MET A 33 9.63 -3.54 -5.25
C MET A 33 10.13 -2.52 -4.22
N THR A 34 10.37 -1.29 -4.66
CA THR A 34 10.69 -0.13 -3.83
C THR A 34 9.43 0.50 -3.22
N CYS A 35 9.58 1.30 -2.16
CA CYS A 35 8.44 2.04 -1.59
C CYS A 35 7.78 3.01 -2.59
N GLU A 36 8.55 3.54 -3.54
CA GLU A 36 8.04 4.42 -4.59
C GLU A 36 7.22 3.65 -5.63
N GLU A 37 7.68 2.46 -6.04
CA GLU A 37 6.91 1.57 -6.91
C GLU A 37 5.63 1.08 -6.22
N PHE A 38 5.70 0.81 -4.92
CA PHE A 38 4.52 0.52 -4.09
C PHE A 38 3.50 1.67 -4.14
N ASP A 39 3.94 2.91 -3.90
CA ASP A 39 3.05 4.09 -3.88
C ASP A 39 2.41 4.32 -5.26
N ARG A 40 3.18 4.15 -6.35
CA ARG A 40 2.65 4.22 -7.72
C ARG A 40 1.58 3.18 -8.01
N GLY A 41 1.75 1.95 -7.51
CA GLY A 41 0.78 0.85 -7.72
C GLY A 41 -0.36 0.79 -6.70
N LEU A 42 -0.34 1.65 -5.67
CA LEU A 42 -1.23 1.55 -4.51
C LEU A 42 -2.71 1.72 -4.87
N VAL A 43 -3.02 2.66 -5.76
CA VAL A 43 -4.41 2.96 -6.16
C VAL A 43 -4.98 1.77 -6.94
N ASP A 44 -4.26 1.29 -7.96
CA ASP A 44 -4.67 0.14 -8.75
C ASP A 44 -4.81 -1.13 -7.91
N TYR A 45 -3.97 -1.30 -6.88
CA TYR A 45 -4.10 -2.39 -5.92
C TYR A 45 -5.42 -2.34 -5.16
N LEU A 46 -5.78 -1.16 -4.64
CA LEU A 46 -7.02 -0.95 -3.89
C LEU A 46 -8.26 -1.06 -4.77
N ASP A 47 -8.15 -0.65 -6.03
CA ASP A 47 -9.23 -0.71 -7.01
C ASP A 47 -9.35 -2.10 -7.66
N GLY A 48 -8.38 -2.99 -7.43
CA GLY A 48 -8.39 -4.36 -7.97
C GLY A 48 -7.96 -4.47 -9.44
N ASN A 49 -7.29 -3.45 -9.96
CA ASN A 49 -6.88 -3.34 -11.37
C ASN A 49 -5.52 -3.97 -11.67
N LEU A 50 -4.82 -4.48 -10.65
CA LEU A 50 -3.52 -5.12 -10.83
C LEU A 50 -3.64 -6.59 -11.25
N GLY A 51 -2.79 -6.98 -12.20
CA GLY A 51 -2.53 -8.38 -12.49
C GLY A 51 -1.94 -9.14 -11.28
N PRO A 52 -2.00 -10.48 -11.28
CA PRO A 52 -1.69 -11.31 -10.11
C PRO A 52 -0.25 -11.13 -9.59
N VAL A 53 0.71 -10.93 -10.49
CA VAL A 53 2.12 -10.71 -10.12
C VAL A 53 2.31 -9.38 -9.38
N ALA A 54 1.79 -8.28 -9.93
CA ALA A 54 1.91 -6.96 -9.34
C ALA A 54 1.18 -6.87 -7.99
N LYS A 55 -0.02 -7.47 -7.91
CA LYS A 55 -0.76 -7.61 -6.65
C LYS A 55 0.10 -8.33 -5.59
N ARG A 56 0.74 -9.43 -5.96
CA ARG A 56 1.58 -10.20 -5.03
C ARG A 56 2.79 -9.42 -4.55
N GLN A 57 3.41 -8.61 -5.41
CA GLN A 57 4.53 -7.75 -5.04
C GLN A 57 4.14 -6.71 -3.98
N ILE A 58 2.97 -6.07 -4.14
CA ILE A 58 2.45 -5.11 -3.15
C ILE A 58 2.13 -5.80 -1.82
N GLU A 59 1.51 -6.98 -1.84
CA GLU A 59 1.25 -7.76 -0.62
C GLU A 59 2.53 -8.12 0.13
N LEU A 60 3.53 -8.63 -0.59
CA LEU A 60 4.83 -8.97 -0.02
C LEU A 60 5.53 -7.74 0.56
N HIS A 61 5.55 -6.63 -0.18
CA HIS A 61 6.15 -5.38 0.28
C HIS A 61 5.44 -4.85 1.53
N THR A 62 4.11 -4.93 1.59
CA THR A 62 3.31 -4.53 2.77
C THR A 62 3.68 -5.35 4.01
N VAL A 63 3.86 -6.67 3.87
CA VAL A 63 4.24 -7.54 4.99
C VAL A 63 5.66 -7.23 5.48
N LEU A 64 6.58 -6.95 4.56
CA LEU A 64 8.00 -6.76 4.88
C LEU A 64 8.33 -5.32 5.32
N CYS A 65 7.57 -4.32 4.88
CA CYS A 65 7.82 -2.91 5.15
C CYS A 65 6.76 -2.33 6.13
N PRO A 66 7.11 -2.13 7.42
CA PRO A 66 6.18 -1.55 8.40
C PRO A 66 5.71 -0.13 8.04
N HIS A 67 6.50 0.63 7.26
CA HIS A 67 6.13 1.96 6.80
C HIS A 67 5.01 1.89 5.76
N CYS A 68 5.16 1.07 4.73
CA CYS A 68 4.14 0.89 3.70
C CYS A 68 2.87 0.24 4.25
N HIS A 69 2.99 -0.66 5.23
CA HIS A 69 1.81 -1.17 5.95
C HIS A 69 1.04 -0.08 6.69
N ARG A 70 1.73 0.82 7.40
CA ARG A 70 1.06 1.97 8.05
C ARG A 70 0.45 2.92 7.02
N TYR A 71 1.17 3.18 5.94
CA TYR A 71 0.73 4.07 4.88
C TYR A 71 -0.52 3.55 4.19
N LEU A 72 -0.55 2.27 3.80
CA LEU A 72 -1.73 1.60 3.24
C LEU A 72 -2.96 1.76 4.14
N ARG A 73 -2.81 1.52 5.46
CA ARG A 73 -3.93 1.70 6.40
C ARG A 73 -4.40 3.15 6.52
N ALA A 74 -3.47 4.10 6.50
CA ALA A 74 -3.81 5.52 6.56
C ALA A 74 -4.53 5.97 5.28
N TYR A 75 -4.05 5.53 4.13
CA TYR A 75 -4.62 5.82 2.82
C TYR A 75 -6.03 5.20 2.65
N ASP A 76 -6.21 3.93 2.98
CA ASP A 76 -7.53 3.26 2.97
C ASP A 76 -8.52 3.96 3.92
N ARG A 77 -8.07 4.36 5.11
CA ARG A 77 -8.91 5.17 6.02
C ARG A 77 -9.31 6.50 5.41
N ALA A 78 -8.37 7.24 4.83
CA ALA A 78 -8.65 8.53 4.19
C ALA A 78 -9.67 8.37 3.06
N ARG A 79 -9.53 7.33 2.23
CA ARG A 79 -10.48 6.99 1.16
C ARG A 79 -11.87 6.68 1.67
N ARG A 80 -12.01 5.93 2.76
CA ARG A 80 -13.32 5.62 3.36
C ARG A 80 -14.01 6.88 3.87
N VAL A 81 -13.30 7.69 4.65
CA VAL A 81 -13.86 8.95 5.18
C VAL A 81 -14.26 9.90 4.05
N ALA A 82 -13.42 10.04 3.03
CA ALA A 82 -13.75 10.85 1.85
C ALA A 82 -14.97 10.27 1.10
N GLY A 83 -15.04 8.95 0.94
CA GLY A 83 -16.18 8.28 0.29
C GLY A 83 -17.48 8.43 1.07
N GLU A 84 -17.45 8.36 2.40
CA GLU A 84 -18.61 8.60 3.27
C GLU A 84 -19.12 10.04 3.11
N ALA A 85 -18.22 11.03 3.18
CA ALA A 85 -18.59 12.43 3.00
C ALA A 85 -19.19 12.73 1.61
N LEU A 86 -18.67 12.09 0.55
CA LEU A 86 -19.23 12.21 -0.80
C LEU A 86 -20.58 11.51 -0.94
N ARG A 87 -20.76 10.33 -0.34
CA ARG A 87 -22.04 9.59 -0.37
C ARG A 87 -23.18 10.40 0.23
N GLU A 88 -22.94 11.13 1.32
CA GLU A 88 -23.92 12.02 1.93
C GLU A 88 -24.34 13.15 0.98
N ALA A 89 -23.39 13.71 0.21
CA ALA A 89 -23.68 14.73 -0.78
C ALA A 89 -24.39 14.17 -2.03
N ASP A 90 -24.07 12.92 -2.42
CA ASP A 90 -24.54 12.28 -3.65
C ASP A 90 -25.87 11.53 -3.51
N GLU A 91 -26.44 11.38 -2.30
CA GLU A 91 -27.63 10.56 -2.07
C GLU A 91 -28.84 11.00 -2.90
N GLU A 92 -29.06 12.31 -3.06
CA GLU A 92 -30.14 12.83 -3.90
C GLU A 92 -29.82 12.69 -5.40
N ALA A 93 -28.56 12.90 -5.79
CA ALA A 93 -28.13 12.74 -7.17
C ALA A 93 -28.27 11.28 -7.64
N LEU A 94 -27.95 10.31 -6.78
CA LEU A 94 -28.08 8.87 -7.04
C LEU A 94 -29.52 8.44 -7.34
N LYS A 95 -30.53 9.11 -6.78
CA LYS A 95 -31.95 8.84 -7.08
C LYS A 95 -32.34 9.21 -8.50
N THR A 96 -31.56 10.08 -9.15
CA THR A 96 -31.82 10.56 -10.51
C THR A 96 -31.02 9.84 -11.59
N VAL A 97 -30.19 8.86 -11.20
CA VAL A 97 -29.42 8.05 -12.15
C VAL A 97 -30.39 7.23 -13.02
N PRO A 98 -30.33 7.36 -14.36
CA PRO A 98 -31.18 6.58 -15.26
C PRO A 98 -30.91 5.08 -15.19
N GLU A 99 -31.97 4.27 -15.15
CA GLU A 99 -31.87 2.81 -15.04
C GLU A 99 -31.19 2.17 -16.26
N ASP A 100 -31.40 2.71 -17.46
CA ASP A 100 -30.77 2.24 -18.68
C ASP A 100 -29.23 2.36 -18.64
N LEU A 101 -28.71 3.42 -18.00
CA LEU A 101 -27.28 3.57 -17.76
C LEU A 101 -26.75 2.50 -16.78
N VAL A 102 -27.48 2.24 -15.69
CA VAL A 102 -27.12 1.18 -14.73
C VAL A 102 -27.04 -0.17 -15.45
N GLN A 103 -28.05 -0.50 -16.25
CA GLN A 103 -28.10 -1.74 -17.01
C GLN A 103 -26.97 -1.82 -18.05
N ALA A 104 -26.64 -0.73 -18.73
CA ALA A 104 -25.54 -0.68 -19.69
C ALA A 104 -24.18 -0.95 -19.02
N ILE A 105 -23.92 -0.37 -17.84
CA ILE A 105 -22.69 -0.61 -17.07
C ILE A 105 -22.61 -2.07 -16.62
N LEU A 106 -23.71 -2.63 -16.09
CA LEU A 106 -23.75 -4.02 -15.64
C LEU A 106 -23.54 -4.99 -16.81
N ALA A 107 -24.11 -4.72 -17.99
CA ALA A 107 -23.88 -5.50 -19.19
C ALA A 107 -22.41 -5.45 -19.63
N ALA A 108 -21.80 -4.26 -19.65
CA ALA A 108 -20.39 -4.12 -20.00
C ALA A 108 -19.46 -4.90 -19.05
N ARG A 109 -19.75 -4.90 -17.74
CA ARG A 109 -18.95 -5.66 -16.75
C ARG A 109 -19.05 -7.18 -16.94
N ARG A 110 -20.22 -7.71 -17.29
CA ARG A 110 -20.39 -9.14 -17.60
C ARG A 110 -19.59 -9.53 -18.83
N ASN A 111 -19.67 -8.73 -19.88
CA ASN A 111 -18.99 -9.00 -21.15
C ASN A 111 -17.47 -8.81 -21.05
N GLY A 112 -16.99 -7.93 -20.16
CA GLY A 112 -15.56 -7.74 -19.89
C GLY A 112 -14.90 -8.90 -19.12
N HIS A 113 -15.67 -9.67 -18.34
CA HIS A 113 -15.19 -10.88 -17.66
C HIS A 113 -14.98 -12.06 -18.64
N GLU A 114 -15.74 -12.13 -19.73
CA GLU A 114 -15.58 -13.15 -20.78
C GLU A 114 -14.33 -12.92 -21.63
N ALA A 115 -13.85 -11.68 -21.75
CA ALA A 115 -12.60 -11.35 -22.44
C ALA A 115 -11.33 -11.55 -21.57
N ALA A 116 -11.47 -11.61 -20.24
CA ALA A 116 -10.37 -11.83 -19.30
C ALA A 116 -10.24 -13.28 -18.79
N GLY A 117 -11.19 -14.16 -19.16
CA GLY A 117 -11.09 -15.59 -18.96
C GLY A 117 -10.42 -16.26 -20.16
N ASP A 118 -9.09 -16.29 -20.18
CA ASP A 118 -8.31 -17.09 -21.12
C ASP A 118 -8.48 -18.60 -20.81
N PRO A 119 -8.94 -19.44 -21.75
CA PRO A 119 -8.72 -20.87 -21.71
C PRO A 119 -7.37 -21.18 -22.36
N GLY A 120 -6.29 -21.16 -21.58
CA GLY A 120 -4.93 -21.47 -22.02
C GLY A 120 -3.98 -21.81 -20.88
#